data_AF-A0A443SH71-F1
#
_entry.id   AF-A0A443SH71-F1
#
_cell.length_a   1.000
_cell.length_b   1.000
_cell.length_c   1.000
_cell.angle_alpha   90.00
_cell.angle_beta   90.00
_cell.angle_gamma   90.00
#
_symmetry.space_group_name_H-M   'P 1'
#
loop_
_entity.id
_entity.type
_entity.pdbx_description
1 polymer ?
#
loop_
_entity_poly.entity_id
_entity_poly.type
_entity_poly.pdbx_seq_one_letter_code
_entity_poly.pdbx_strand_id
1 'polypeptide(L)'
;MKIAFESRTIEDIIKQLEKDRTTFARETLEQMKLASPTSLKVTLEMLKRSVKSTLKSCLEREYYVSLKMVETHDFKEGIRARLIDKDFKPKWKPQKAEEISDDQIASFFKEIPNAKFDIN
;
A
#
# COMPACT_ATOMS: atom_id res chain seq x y z
N MET A 1 19.99 -3.87 3.12
CA MET A 1 18.83 -4.80 3.00
C MET A 1 17.89 -4.81 4.23
N LYS A 2 18.17 -5.47 5.38
CA LYS A 2 17.22 -5.53 6.53
C LYS A 2 16.84 -4.15 7.07
N ILE A 3 17.83 -3.26 7.14
CA ILE A 3 17.69 -1.87 7.63
C ILE A 3 16.67 -1.06 6.83
N ALA A 4 16.55 -1.28 5.52
CA ALA A 4 15.66 -0.48 4.69
C ALA A 4 14.19 -0.68 5.11
N PHE A 5 13.75 -1.94 5.20
CA PHE A 5 12.38 -2.31 5.57
C PHE A 5 12.09 -2.30 7.08
N GLU A 6 13.08 -2.00 7.92
CA GLU A 6 12.86 -1.66 9.33
C GLU A 6 12.32 -0.22 9.50
N SER A 7 12.39 0.59 8.44
CA SER A 7 11.87 1.95 8.43
C SER A 7 10.34 1.98 8.51
N ARG A 8 9.80 3.05 9.11
CA ARG A 8 8.35 3.18 9.37
C ARG A 8 7.60 3.95 8.28
N THR A 9 8.26 4.42 7.23
CA THR A 9 7.62 5.17 6.15
C THR A 9 8.10 4.64 4.79
N ILE A 10 7.28 4.81 3.75
CA ILE A 10 7.68 4.40 2.39
C ILE A 10 8.82 5.28 1.88
N GLU A 11 8.79 6.56 2.23
CA GLU A 11 9.80 7.56 1.92
C GLU A 11 11.17 7.18 2.49
N ASP A 12 11.22 6.72 3.75
CA ASP A 12 12.47 6.29 4.35
C ASP A 12 12.95 4.95 3.77
N ILE A 13 12.04 4.01 3.48
CA ILE A 13 12.40 2.77 2.77
C ILE A 13 13.05 3.11 1.44
N ILE A 14 12.45 3.99 0.64
CA ILE A 14 12.98 4.43 -0.66
C ILE A 14 14.37 5.06 -0.47
N LYS A 15 14.52 6.02 0.46
CA LYS A 15 15.81 6.67 0.74
C LYS A 15 16.91 5.68 1.16
N GLN A 16 16.56 4.66 1.93
CA GLN A 16 17.53 3.65 2.37
C GLN A 16 17.91 2.71 1.22
N LEU A 17 16.95 2.31 0.39
CA LEU A 17 17.23 1.52 -0.81
C LEU A 17 18.07 2.29 -1.82
N GLU A 18 17.88 3.61 -1.97
CA GLU A 18 18.69 4.46 -2.87
C GLU A 18 20.16 4.54 -2.42
N LYS A 19 20.41 4.45 -1.11
CA LYS A 19 21.78 4.39 -0.55
C LYS A 19 22.41 3.00 -0.70
N ASP A 20 21.60 1.95 -0.73
CA ASP A 20 22.03 0.57 -0.89
C ASP A 20 22.34 0.30 -2.38
N ARG A 21 23.63 0.26 -2.74
CA ARG A 21 24.09 0.13 -4.14
C ARG A 21 24.03 -1.29 -4.69
N THR A 22 23.37 -2.21 -3.99
CA THR A 22 23.20 -3.60 -4.45
C THR A 22 22.28 -3.69 -5.67
N THR A 23 22.39 -4.76 -6.44
CA THR A 23 21.45 -5.07 -7.53
C THR A 23 20.03 -5.21 -7.01
N PHE A 24 19.87 -5.95 -5.90
CA PHE A 24 18.59 -6.16 -5.24
C PHE A 24 17.88 -4.85 -4.86
N ALA A 25 18.58 -3.90 -4.25
CA ALA A 25 17.98 -2.63 -3.84
C ALA A 25 17.50 -1.80 -5.04
N ARG A 26 18.29 -1.78 -6.13
CA ARG A 26 17.90 -1.13 -7.39
C ARG A 26 16.67 -1.78 -8.01
N GLU A 27 16.65 -3.11 -8.14
CA GLU A 27 15.51 -3.85 -8.70
C GLU A 27 14.25 -3.64 -7.85
N THR A 28 14.38 -3.65 -6.53
CA THR A 28 13.29 -3.38 -5.59
C THR A 28 12.71 -1.97 -5.77
N LEU A 29 13.57 -0.96 -5.88
CA LEU A 29 13.14 0.42 -6.15
C LEU A 29 12.38 0.54 -7.46
N GLU A 30 12.86 -0.10 -8.52
CA GLU A 30 12.18 -0.08 -9.82
C GLU A 30 10.80 -0.74 -9.72
N GLN A 31 10.66 -1.85 -8.99
CA GLN A 31 9.33 -2.44 -8.75
C GLN A 31 8.42 -1.54 -7.91
N MET A 32 8.96 -0.91 -6.85
CA MET A 32 8.18 0.01 -6.01
C MET A 32 7.67 1.22 -6.80
N LYS A 33 8.47 1.77 -7.72
CA LYS A 33 8.07 2.91 -8.59
C LYS A 33 6.91 2.57 -9.54
N LEU A 34 6.73 1.29 -9.89
CA LEU A 34 5.61 0.85 -10.72
C LEU A 34 4.30 0.70 -9.93
N ALA A 35 4.37 0.63 -8.60
CA ALA A 35 3.22 0.44 -7.73
C ALA A 35 2.52 1.78 -7.39
N SER A 36 1.25 1.69 -6.99
CA SER A 36 0.53 2.85 -6.44
C SER A 36 1.17 3.30 -5.13
N PRO A 37 1.53 4.59 -4.96
CA PRO A 37 2.03 5.13 -3.70
C PRO A 37 1.05 4.93 -2.54
N THR A 38 -0.26 5.05 -2.81
CA THR A 38 -1.32 4.80 -1.84
C THR A 38 -1.29 3.35 -1.37
N SER A 39 -1.25 2.39 -2.30
CA SER A 39 -1.19 0.97 -1.96
C SER A 39 0.04 0.61 -1.15
N LEU A 40 1.21 1.17 -1.49
CA LEU A 40 2.44 0.98 -0.73
C LEU A 40 2.30 1.44 0.73
N LYS A 41 1.82 2.67 0.95
CA LYS A 41 1.63 3.22 2.30
C LYS A 41 0.59 2.44 3.11
N VAL A 42 -0.55 2.11 2.51
CA VAL A 42 -1.60 1.32 3.16
C VAL A 42 -1.07 -0.07 3.54
N THR A 43 -0.32 -0.72 2.66
CA THR A 43 0.28 -2.05 2.93
C THR A 43 1.26 -1.99 4.09
N LEU A 44 2.15 -1.01 4.10
CA LEU A 44 3.10 -0.83 5.20
C LEU A 44 2.36 -0.60 6.54
N GLU A 45 1.30 0.21 6.53
CA GLU A 45 0.49 0.46 7.72
C GLU A 45 -0.28 -0.80 8.19
N MET A 46 -0.78 -1.62 7.25
CA MET A 46 -1.38 -2.93 7.57
C MET A 46 -0.39 -3.86 8.27
N LEU A 47 0.85 -3.92 7.78
CA LEU A 47 1.93 -4.74 8.36
C LEU A 47 2.32 -4.25 9.76
N LYS A 48 2.38 -2.94 9.99
CA LYS A 48 2.65 -2.40 11.34
C LYS A 48 1.56 -2.79 12.33
N ARG A 49 0.28 -2.73 11.92
CA ARG A 49 -0.86 -3.08 12.77
C ARG A 49 -0.98 -4.58 13.01
N SER A 50 -0.45 -5.43 12.12
CA SER A 50 -0.57 -6.88 12.23
C SER A 50 0.38 -7.52 13.25
N VAL A 51 1.48 -6.86 13.64
CA VAL A 51 2.53 -7.41 14.53
C VAL A 51 1.98 -8.05 15.82
N LYS A 52 0.92 -7.47 16.40
CA LYS A 52 0.28 -7.97 17.64
C LYS A 52 -1.16 -8.42 17.43
N SER A 53 -1.58 -8.61 16.18
CA SER A 53 -2.96 -8.96 15.83
C SER A 53 -3.16 -10.47 15.76
N THR A 54 -4.38 -10.93 16.03
CA THR A 54 -4.80 -12.28 15.66
C THR A 54 -5.09 -12.35 14.16
N LEU A 55 -5.15 -13.57 13.60
CA LEU A 55 -5.57 -13.78 12.20
C LEU A 55 -6.94 -13.15 11.93
N LYS A 56 -7.92 -13.39 12.82
CA LYS A 56 -9.27 -12.81 12.71
C LYS A 56 -9.23 -11.29 12.60
N SER A 57 -8.46 -10.63 13.46
CA SER A 57 -8.32 -9.17 13.45
C SER A 57 -7.57 -8.64 12.23
N CYS A 58 -6.65 -9.42 11.64
CA CYS A 58 -6.03 -9.07 10.36
C CYS A 58 -7.03 -9.14 9.21
N LEU A 59 -7.79 -10.24 9.11
CA LEU A 59 -8.80 -10.43 8.07
C LEU A 59 -9.92 -9.39 8.15
N GLU A 60 -10.39 -9.06 9.36
CA GLU A 60 -11.38 -8.00 9.56
C GLU A 60 -10.85 -6.64 9.07
N ARG A 61 -9.60 -6.32 9.37
CA ARG A 61 -8.96 -5.09 8.87
C ARG A 61 -8.81 -5.10 7.36
N GLU A 62 -8.34 -6.21 6.81
CA GLU A 62 -8.20 -6.42 5.37
C GLU A 62 -9.54 -6.22 4.65
N TYR A 63 -10.62 -6.74 5.21
CA TYR A 63 -11.98 -6.56 4.68
C TYR A 63 -12.37 -5.07 4.60
N TYR A 64 -12.26 -4.30 5.69
CA TYR A 64 -12.60 -2.88 5.64
C TYR A 64 -11.67 -2.05 4.74
N VAL A 65 -10.36 -2.35 4.76
CA VAL A 65 -9.39 -1.67 3.89
C VAL A 65 -9.70 -1.96 2.43
N SER A 66 -9.98 -3.21 2.06
CA SER A 66 -10.29 -3.58 0.67
C SER A 66 -11.57 -2.92 0.17
N LEU A 67 -12.62 -2.84 1.00
CA LEU A 67 -13.84 -2.07 0.68
C LEU A 67 -13.55 -0.59 0.40
N LYS A 68 -12.57 0.03 1.07
CA LYS A 68 -12.17 1.41 0.76
C LYS A 68 -11.26 1.50 -0.45
N MET A 69 -10.38 0.52 -0.64
CA MET A 69 -9.47 0.50 -1.78
C MET A 69 -10.23 0.41 -3.11
N VAL A 70 -11.32 -0.37 -3.19
CA VAL A 70 -12.11 -0.49 -4.43
C VAL A 70 -12.75 0.84 -4.87
N GLU A 71 -13.01 1.75 -3.93
CA GLU A 71 -13.56 3.08 -4.21
C GLU A 71 -12.49 4.07 -4.71
N THR A 72 -11.20 3.73 -4.58
CA THR A 72 -10.11 4.62 -4.99
C THR A 72 -9.97 4.71 -6.51
N HIS A 73 -9.40 5.83 -6.95
CA HIS A 73 -8.93 6.00 -8.32
C HIS A 73 -7.96 4.88 -8.74
N ASP A 74 -6.96 4.61 -7.90
CA ASP A 74 -5.84 3.72 -8.22
C ASP A 74 -6.28 2.27 -8.40
N PHE A 75 -7.33 1.81 -7.73
CA PHE A 75 -7.87 0.47 -7.97
C PHE A 75 -8.38 0.32 -9.41
N LYS A 76 -9.20 1.27 -9.86
CA LYS A 76 -9.77 1.28 -11.23
C LYS A 76 -8.67 1.46 -12.26
N GLU A 77 -7.72 2.37 -12.02
CA GLU A 77 -6.60 2.62 -12.91
C GLU A 77 -5.65 1.41 -13.02
N GLY A 78 -5.43 0.70 -11.92
CA GLY A 78 -4.62 -0.52 -11.92
C GLY A 78 -5.26 -1.62 -12.76
N ILE A 79 -6.57 -1.81 -12.65
CA ILE A 79 -7.34 -2.74 -13.49
C ILE A 79 -7.24 -2.32 -14.95
N ARG A 80 -7.45 -1.04 -15.27
CA ARG A 80 -7.34 -0.52 -16.64
C ARG A 80 -5.96 -0.84 -17.23
N ALA A 81 -4.89 -0.44 -16.54
CA ALA A 81 -3.52 -0.58 -17.03
C ALA A 81 -3.05 -2.04 -17.16
N ARG A 82 -3.53 -2.96 -16.29
CA ARG A 82 -3.08 -4.36 -16.26
C ARG A 82 -3.97 -5.33 -17.02
N LEU A 83 -5.28 -5.13 -17.00
CA LEU A 83 -6.25 -6.14 -17.47
C LEU A 83 -7.05 -5.68 -18.69
N ILE A 84 -7.35 -4.38 -18.81
CA ILE A 84 -8.18 -3.84 -19.90
C ILE A 84 -7.28 -3.40 -21.07
N ASP A 85 -6.56 -2.30 -20.90
CA ASP A 85 -5.73 -1.71 -21.95
C ASP A 85 -4.38 -2.41 -22.07
N LYS A 86 -3.92 -3.04 -20.97
CA LYS A 86 -2.65 -3.79 -20.89
C LYS A 86 -1.44 -2.95 -21.33
N ASP A 87 -1.47 -1.65 -21.06
CA ASP A 87 -0.40 -0.72 -21.39
C ASP A 87 0.74 -0.72 -20.36
N PHE A 88 0.50 -1.30 -19.17
CA PHE A 88 1.43 -1.30 -18.03
C PHE A 88 1.89 0.11 -17.63
N LYS A 89 1.09 1.15 -17.91
CA LYS A 89 1.39 2.56 -17.65
C LYS A 89 0.29 3.20 -16.80
N PRO A 90 0.13 2.74 -15.54
CA PRO A 90 -0.89 3.28 -14.67
C PRO A 90 -0.59 4.74 -14.31
N LYS A 91 -1.63 5.57 -14.29
CA LYS A 91 -1.59 6.99 -13.92
C LYS A 91 -2.02 7.17 -12.47
N TRP A 92 -1.19 6.75 -11.53
CA TRP A 92 -1.52 6.81 -10.10
C TRP A 92 -1.87 8.22 -9.62
N LYS A 93 -2.80 8.29 -8.67
CA LYS A 93 -3.22 9.53 -8.01
C LYS A 93 -3.38 9.31 -6.50
N PRO A 94 -2.55 9.94 -5.66
CA PRO A 94 -1.41 10.81 -6.01
C PRO A 94 -0.22 10.07 -6.65
N GLN A 95 0.70 10.82 -7.27
CA GLN A 95 1.85 10.24 -7.97
C GLN A 95 3.03 9.97 -7.04
N LYS A 96 3.12 10.72 -5.93
CA LYS A 96 4.23 10.61 -4.99
C LYS A 96 3.75 10.24 -3.60
N ALA A 97 4.57 9.49 -2.86
CA ALA A 97 4.24 9.06 -1.51
C ALA A 97 4.08 10.27 -0.57
N GLU A 98 4.93 11.29 -0.75
CA GLU A 98 4.98 12.52 0.03
C GLU A 98 3.70 13.37 -0.06
N GLU A 99 2.90 13.15 -1.11
CA GLU A 99 1.61 13.84 -1.32
C GLU A 99 0.47 13.23 -0.51
N ILE A 100 0.71 12.11 0.18
CA ILE A 100 -0.28 11.41 0.99
C ILE A 100 0.01 11.65 2.47
N SER A 101 -0.92 12.32 3.14
CA SER A 101 -0.87 12.54 4.59
C SER A 101 -1.18 11.26 5.39
N ASP A 102 -0.70 11.22 6.63
CA ASP A 102 -0.99 10.12 7.55
C ASP A 102 -2.49 10.02 7.86
N ASP A 103 -3.23 11.13 7.88
CA ASP A 103 -4.68 11.15 8.08
C ASP A 103 -5.43 10.47 6.92
N GLN A 104 -4.97 10.69 5.68
CA GLN A 104 -5.51 9.98 4.52
C GLN A 104 -5.28 8.48 4.65
N ILE A 105 -4.09 8.04 5.08
CA ILE A 105 -3.81 6.62 5.33
C ILE A 105 -4.66 6.07 6.47
N ALA A 106 -4.75 6.78 7.59
CA ALA A 106 -5.56 6.38 8.74
C ALA A 106 -7.04 6.22 8.37
N SER A 107 -7.54 6.99 7.40
CA SER A 107 -8.91 6.89 6.92
C SER A 107 -9.25 5.50 6.35
N PHE A 108 -8.30 4.77 5.76
CA PHE A 108 -8.50 3.41 5.24
C PHE A 108 -8.81 2.38 6.33
N PHE A 109 -8.44 2.67 7.57
CA PHE A 109 -8.58 1.75 8.69
C PHE A 109 -9.75 2.07 9.62
N LYS A 110 -10.54 3.10 9.31
CA LYS A 110 -11.79 3.36 10.04
C LYS A 110 -12.81 2.27 9.68
N GLU A 111 -13.64 1.87 10.64
CA GLU A 111 -14.77 0.99 10.37
C GLU A 111 -15.73 1.62 9.36
N ILE A 112 -16.42 0.78 8.59
CA ILE A 112 -17.46 1.21 7.66
C ILE A 112 -18.80 0.90 8.32
N PRO A 113 -19.63 1.92 8.61
CA PRO A 113 -20.95 1.69 9.19
C PRO A 113 -21.75 0.69 8.34
N ASN A 114 -22.37 -0.29 9.00
CA ASN A 114 -23.20 -1.34 8.40
C ASN A 114 -22.47 -2.42 7.57
N ALA A 115 -21.17 -2.29 7.31
CA ALA A 115 -20.39 -3.41 6.79
C ALA A 115 -20.07 -4.37 7.94
N LYS A 116 -20.31 -5.67 7.75
CA LYS A 116 -20.04 -6.69 8.76
C LYS A 116 -19.04 -7.70 8.19
N PHE A 117 -17.93 -7.86 8.90
CA PHE A 117 -17.03 -8.98 8.68
C PHE A 117 -17.59 -10.21 9.41
N ASP A 118 -18.04 -11.20 8.66
CA ASP A 118 -18.58 -12.45 9.20
C ASP A 118 -17.75 -13.63 8.71
N ILE A 119 -17.09 -14.31 9.65
CA ILE A 119 -16.35 -15.56 9.46
C ILE A 119 -16.72 -16.53 10.58
N ASN A 120 -18.02 -16.71 10.82
CA ASN A 120 -18.53 -17.76 11.69
C ASN A 120 -18.66 -19.09 10.93
#